data_AF-B4CW06-F1
#
_entry.id   AF-B4CW06-F1
#
_cell.length_a   1.000
_cell.length_b   1.000
_cell.length_c   1.000
_cell.angle_alpha   90.00
_cell.angle_beta   90.00
_cell.angle_gamma   90.00
#
_symmetry.space_group_name_H-M   'P 1'
#
loop_
_entity.id
_entity.type
_entity.pdbx_description
1 polymer ?
#
loop_
_entity_poly.entity_id
_entity_poly.type
_entity_poly.pdbx_seq_one_letter_code
_entity_poly.pdbx_strand_id
1 'polypeptide(L)'
;MKTIHLAAFCIAALATSLGAAEPKGLATLKKEYAQNAHPDEAARVNYVRMLADLRATLAKRNGNWQAVDAELRKHPAPKNANSAAYTKLRVGEWTSPRHGYVYRKDGTWSMTPVEPGATHGKWKIAGNQYFDGAGADMTKYTIILLTSKNFIFTDGQVVFFEKRGRE
;
A
#
# COMPACT_ATOMS: atom_id res chain seq x y z
N MET A 1 -22.57 39.91 -38.97
CA MET A 1 -22.42 38.84 -37.96
C MET A 1 -21.32 37.90 -38.44
N LYS A 2 -20.14 37.95 -37.81
CA LYS A 2 -19.02 37.05 -38.08
C LYS A 2 -18.74 36.29 -36.78
N THR A 3 -18.92 34.98 -36.82
CA THR A 3 -18.63 34.08 -35.70
C THR A 3 -17.88 32.90 -36.30
N ILE A 4 -16.55 32.81 -36.11
CA ILE A 4 -15.84 31.52 -36.17
C ILE A 4 -14.73 31.53 -35.11
N HIS A 5 -14.66 30.38 -34.44
CA HIS A 5 -14.11 30.03 -33.14
C HIS A 5 -12.60 30.22 -32.92
N LEU A 6 -12.24 30.72 -31.72
CA LEU A 6 -10.92 30.49 -31.12
C LEU A 6 -10.80 29.00 -30.75
N ALA A 7 -9.87 28.30 -31.38
CA ALA A 7 -9.45 26.98 -30.96
C ALA A 7 -8.67 27.09 -29.64
N ALA A 8 -9.24 26.55 -28.56
CA ALA A 8 -8.55 26.40 -27.30
C ALA A 8 -7.51 25.27 -27.43
N PHE A 9 -6.24 25.64 -27.58
CA PHE A 9 -5.11 24.73 -27.39
C PHE A 9 -5.06 24.30 -25.93
N CYS A 10 -5.58 23.10 -25.62
CA CYS A 10 -5.24 22.41 -24.38
C CYS A 10 -3.78 21.97 -24.46
N ILE A 11 -2.90 22.76 -23.85
CA ILE A 11 -1.52 22.36 -23.58
C ILE A 11 -1.60 21.28 -22.48
N ALA A 12 -1.55 20.01 -22.88
CA ALA A 12 -1.31 18.92 -21.95
C ALA A 12 0.13 19.07 -21.43
N ALA A 13 0.27 19.57 -20.19
CA ALA A 13 1.53 19.57 -19.49
C ALA A 13 1.94 18.12 -19.18
N LEU A 14 2.76 17.54 -20.05
CA LEU A 14 3.49 16.30 -19.75
C LEU A 14 4.54 16.62 -18.69
N ALA A 15 4.18 16.41 -17.42
CA ALA A 15 5.13 16.37 -16.33
C ALA A 15 6.03 15.14 -16.51
N THR A 16 7.14 15.29 -17.21
CA THR A 16 8.20 14.28 -17.31
C THR A 16 8.99 14.26 -16.02
N SER A 17 8.54 13.51 -15.02
CA SER A 17 9.49 12.93 -14.08
C SER A 17 10.37 11.96 -14.88
N LEU A 18 11.69 12.15 -14.88
CA LEU A 18 12.65 11.16 -15.38
C LEU A 18 12.51 9.89 -14.52
N GLY A 19 11.55 9.04 -14.86
CA GLY A 19 11.38 7.71 -14.31
C GLY A 19 12.15 6.75 -15.19
N ALA A 20 12.97 5.89 -14.57
CA ALA A 20 13.40 4.65 -15.21
C ALA A 20 12.20 4.00 -15.90
N ALA A 21 12.42 3.46 -17.11
CA ALA A 21 11.33 2.92 -17.94
C ALA A 21 10.42 1.99 -17.12
N GLU A 22 9.10 2.14 -17.31
CA GLU A 22 8.10 1.32 -16.64
C GLU A 22 8.41 -0.17 -16.90
N PRO A 23 8.51 -1.01 -15.85
CA PRO A 23 8.76 -2.44 -16.04
C PRO A 23 7.68 -3.06 -16.93
N LYS A 24 8.06 -3.92 -17.89
CA LYS A 24 7.10 -4.60 -18.79
C LYS A 24 5.97 -5.33 -18.04
N GLY A 25 6.31 -5.94 -16.90
CA GLY A 25 5.32 -6.58 -16.02
C GLY A 25 4.30 -5.59 -15.44
N LEU A 26 4.73 -4.38 -15.09
CA LEU A 26 3.84 -3.34 -14.57
C LEU A 26 2.87 -2.85 -15.66
N ALA A 27 3.38 -2.59 -16.87
CA ALA A 27 2.54 -2.20 -18.01
C ALA A 27 1.48 -3.28 -18.35
N THR A 28 1.86 -4.56 -18.27
CA THR A 28 0.96 -5.69 -18.51
C THR A 28 -0.16 -5.74 -17.48
N LEU A 29 0.18 -5.71 -16.18
CA LEU A 29 -0.81 -5.74 -15.10
C LEU A 29 -1.77 -4.53 -15.18
N LYS A 30 -1.25 -3.33 -15.47
CA LYS A 30 -2.09 -2.13 -15.65
C LYS A 30 -3.11 -2.30 -16.78
N LYS A 31 -2.68 -2.87 -17.92
CA LYS A 31 -3.55 -3.13 -19.05
C LYS A 31 -4.66 -4.12 -18.71
N GLU A 32 -4.32 -5.22 -18.05
CA GLU A 32 -5.29 -6.24 -17.61
C GLU A 32 -6.31 -5.66 -16.62
N TYR A 33 -5.86 -4.85 -15.67
CA TYR A 33 -6.74 -4.19 -14.72
C TYR A 33 -7.68 -3.18 -15.40
N ALA A 34 -7.17 -2.40 -16.36
CA ALA A 34 -7.96 -1.42 -17.10
C ALA A 34 -9.02 -2.03 -18.03
N GLN A 35 -8.89 -3.31 -18.41
CA GLN A 35 -9.91 -4.01 -19.19
C GLN A 35 -11.18 -4.28 -18.37
N ASN A 36 -11.10 -4.22 -17.04
CA ASN A 36 -12.28 -4.23 -16.19
C ASN A 36 -12.87 -2.80 -16.14
N ALA A 37 -13.97 -2.57 -16.86
CA ALA A 37 -14.59 -1.24 -16.99
C ALA A 37 -15.06 -0.64 -15.65
N HIS A 38 -15.39 -1.50 -14.68
CA HIS A 38 -15.81 -1.11 -13.33
C HIS A 38 -15.18 -2.06 -12.30
N PRO A 39 -13.88 -1.90 -11.99
CA PRO A 39 -13.21 -2.82 -11.09
C PRO A 39 -13.82 -2.68 -9.69
N ASP A 40 -14.38 -3.78 -9.21
CA ASP A 40 -14.86 -3.89 -7.84
C ASP A 40 -13.69 -4.04 -6.85
N GLU A 41 -14.01 -4.10 -5.56
CA GLU A 41 -12.98 -4.24 -4.52
C GLU A 41 -12.20 -5.57 -4.65
N ALA A 42 -12.83 -6.62 -5.17
CA ALA A 42 -12.15 -7.90 -5.39
C ALA A 42 -11.11 -7.80 -6.51
N ALA A 43 -11.45 -7.12 -7.61
CA ALA A 43 -10.52 -6.83 -8.70
C ALA A 43 -9.34 -5.97 -8.22
N ARG A 44 -9.61 -4.91 -7.43
CA ARG A 44 -8.56 -4.07 -6.83
C ARG A 44 -7.63 -4.89 -5.94
N VAL A 45 -8.17 -5.72 -5.05
CA VAL A 45 -7.39 -6.58 -4.15
C VAL A 45 -6.51 -7.54 -4.94
N ASN A 46 -7.06 -8.18 -5.98
CA ASN A 46 -6.28 -9.09 -6.82
C ASN A 46 -5.15 -8.35 -7.54
N TYR A 47 -5.45 -7.18 -8.10
CA TYR A 47 -4.48 -6.33 -8.78
C TYR A 47 -3.33 -5.91 -7.85
N VAL A 48 -3.65 -5.39 -6.67
CA VAL A 48 -2.67 -4.99 -5.64
C VAL A 48 -1.81 -6.17 -5.20
N ARG A 49 -2.37 -7.38 -5.08
CA ARG A 49 -1.60 -8.59 -4.79
C ARG A 49 -0.58 -8.90 -5.89
N MET A 50 -1.00 -8.84 -7.16
CA MET A 50 -0.09 -9.05 -8.30
C MET A 50 1.01 -7.99 -8.36
N LEU A 51 0.69 -6.72 -8.06
CA LEU A 51 1.69 -5.66 -7.93
C LEU A 51 2.68 -5.95 -6.82
N ALA A 52 2.23 -6.41 -5.65
CA ALA A 52 3.11 -6.75 -4.53
C ALA A 52 4.09 -7.89 -4.89
N ASP A 53 3.61 -8.91 -5.62
CA ASP A 53 4.45 -10.02 -6.08
C ASP A 53 5.48 -9.58 -7.14
N LEU A 54 5.07 -8.71 -8.08
CA LEU A 54 5.96 -8.10 -9.05
C LEU A 54 7.03 -7.24 -8.37
N ARG A 55 6.62 -6.41 -7.40
CA ARG A 55 7.50 -5.55 -6.60
C ARG A 55 8.56 -6.39 -5.89
N ALA A 56 8.17 -7.48 -5.24
CA ALA A 56 9.10 -8.39 -4.56
C ALA A 56 10.10 -9.02 -5.55
N THR A 57 9.64 -9.42 -6.74
CA THR A 57 10.50 -9.97 -7.80
C THR A 57 11.51 -8.95 -8.31
N LEU A 58 11.08 -7.71 -8.57
CA LEU A 58 11.94 -6.64 -9.04
C LEU A 58 12.97 -6.22 -7.97
N ALA A 59 12.55 -6.13 -6.71
CA ALA A 59 13.44 -5.80 -5.59
C ALA A 59 14.60 -6.80 -5.46
N LYS A 60 14.33 -8.11 -5.60
CA LYS A 60 15.38 -9.15 -5.58
C LYS A 60 16.39 -9.06 -6.73
N ARG A 61 16.00 -8.42 -7.85
CA ARG A 61 16.81 -8.33 -9.07
C ARG A 61 17.40 -6.94 -9.28
N ASN A 62 17.34 -6.06 -8.28
CA ASN A 62 17.71 -4.64 -8.40
C ASN A 62 17.01 -3.94 -9.60
N GLY A 63 15.79 -4.36 -9.92
CA GLY A 63 14.96 -3.76 -10.96
C GLY A 63 14.28 -2.49 -10.47
N ASN A 64 13.52 -1.84 -11.36
CA ASN A 64 12.75 -0.63 -11.06
C ASN A 64 11.46 -0.94 -10.26
N TRP A 65 11.61 -1.38 -9.00
CA TRP A 65 10.50 -1.67 -8.09
C TRP A 65 9.80 -0.40 -7.58
N GLN A 66 10.46 0.75 -7.62
CA GLN A 66 9.92 2.05 -7.22
C GLN A 66 8.73 2.47 -8.09
N ALA A 67 8.74 2.13 -9.39
CA ALA A 67 7.60 2.35 -10.27
C ALA A 67 6.36 1.55 -9.80
N VAL A 68 6.55 0.36 -9.23
CA VAL A 68 5.47 -0.46 -8.68
C VAL A 68 4.96 0.13 -7.37
N ASP A 69 5.84 0.63 -6.49
CA ASP A 69 5.43 1.34 -5.27
C ASP A 69 4.61 2.61 -5.60
N ALA A 70 4.96 3.32 -6.68
CA ALA A 70 4.19 4.45 -7.18
C ALA A 70 2.79 4.04 -7.68
N GLU A 71 2.67 2.88 -8.32
CA GLU A 71 1.36 2.36 -8.73
C GLU A 71 0.53 1.91 -7.52
N LEU A 72 1.11 1.16 -6.58
CA LEU A 72 0.41 0.68 -5.37
C LEU A 72 -0.26 1.82 -4.59
N ARG A 73 0.39 2.98 -4.49
CA ARG A 73 -0.16 4.17 -3.80
C ARG A 73 -1.45 4.71 -4.43
N LYS A 74 -1.73 4.41 -5.70
CA LYS A 74 -2.97 4.82 -6.39
C LYS A 74 -4.17 3.96 -6.04
N HIS A 75 -3.96 2.82 -5.36
CA HIS A 75 -5.00 1.84 -5.07
C HIS A 75 -5.20 1.65 -3.55
N PRO A 76 -5.52 2.72 -2.79
CA PRO A 76 -5.83 2.55 -1.38
C PRO A 76 -7.07 1.66 -1.20
N ALA A 77 -7.18 1.00 -0.05
CA ALA A 77 -8.42 0.34 0.33
C ALA A 77 -9.58 1.38 0.42
N PRO A 78 -10.85 0.97 0.25
CA PRO A 78 -11.99 1.88 0.31
C PRO A 78 -12.03 2.66 1.63
N LYS A 79 -12.33 3.96 1.59
CA LYS A 79 -12.37 4.82 2.80
C LYS A 79 -13.34 4.29 3.87
N ASN A 80 -14.41 3.64 3.44
CA ASN A 80 -15.43 3.00 4.28
C ASN A 80 -15.12 1.53 4.62
N ALA A 81 -13.87 1.08 4.47
CA ALA A 81 -13.46 -0.27 4.84
C ALA A 81 -13.83 -0.59 6.30
N ASN A 82 -14.26 -1.81 6.55
CA ASN A 82 -14.74 -2.24 7.85
C ASN A 82 -13.57 -2.31 8.86
N SER A 83 -13.48 -1.32 9.73
CA SER A 83 -12.40 -1.18 10.70
C SER A 83 -12.34 -2.34 11.70
N ALA A 84 -13.49 -2.91 12.07
CA ALA A 84 -13.52 -4.06 12.97
C ALA A 84 -12.96 -5.32 12.30
N ALA A 85 -13.28 -5.54 11.01
CA ALA A 85 -12.71 -6.65 10.25
C ALA A 85 -11.19 -6.48 10.07
N TYR A 86 -10.73 -5.27 9.74
CA TYR A 86 -9.31 -4.96 9.61
C TYR A 86 -8.56 -5.06 10.95
N THR A 87 -9.16 -4.61 12.05
CA THR A 87 -8.56 -4.76 13.40
C THR A 87 -8.39 -6.24 13.74
N LYS A 88 -9.39 -7.09 13.46
CA LYS A 88 -9.28 -8.55 13.65
C LYS A 88 -8.16 -9.15 12.80
N LEU A 89 -8.04 -8.71 11.55
CA LEU A 89 -6.95 -9.15 10.68
C LEU A 89 -5.59 -8.66 11.21
N ARG A 90 -5.47 -7.45 11.75
CA ARG A 90 -4.16 -6.95 12.18
C ARG A 90 -3.60 -7.65 13.41
N VAL A 91 -4.44 -8.13 14.33
CA VAL A 91 -3.97 -8.89 15.51
C VAL A 91 -3.17 -10.12 15.10
N GLY A 92 -2.00 -10.34 15.73
CA GLY A 92 -1.10 -11.48 15.49
C GLY A 92 0.35 -11.08 15.22
N GLU A 93 1.16 -12.07 14.85
CA GLU A 93 2.55 -11.88 14.46
C GLU A 93 2.68 -11.49 12.98
N TRP A 94 3.58 -10.55 12.71
CA TRP A 94 3.87 -10.02 11.38
C TRP A 94 5.37 -9.80 11.20
N THR A 95 5.86 -9.95 9.98
CA THR A 95 7.25 -9.73 9.63
C THR A 95 7.37 -8.77 8.46
N SER A 96 8.21 -7.76 8.62
CA SER A 96 8.72 -6.92 7.54
C SER A 96 10.15 -7.37 7.19
N PRO A 97 10.73 -6.92 6.06
CA PRO A 97 12.11 -7.26 5.71
C PRO A 97 13.18 -6.87 6.75
N ARG A 98 12.86 -5.97 7.69
CA ARG A 98 13.80 -5.50 8.72
C ARG A 98 13.53 -6.07 10.11
N HIS A 99 12.26 -6.29 10.43
CA HIS A 99 11.82 -6.55 11.81
C HIS A 99 10.54 -7.39 11.83
N GLY A 100 10.40 -8.20 12.88
CA GLY A 100 9.12 -8.81 13.26
C GLY A 100 8.38 -8.00 14.32
N TYR A 101 7.07 -8.20 14.38
CA TYR A 101 6.15 -7.46 15.24
C TYR A 101 5.04 -8.37 15.76
N VAL A 102 4.53 -8.08 16.96
CA VAL A 102 3.30 -8.68 17.50
C VAL A 102 2.29 -7.58 17.76
N TYR A 103 1.12 -7.69 17.13
CA TYR A 103 -0.01 -6.78 17.31
C TYR A 103 -1.08 -7.43 18.18
N ARG A 104 -1.45 -6.79 19.28
CA ARG A 104 -2.39 -7.34 20.28
C ARG A 104 -3.76 -6.67 20.18
N LYS A 105 -4.80 -7.40 20.61
CA LYS A 105 -6.21 -6.97 20.55
C LYS A 105 -6.49 -5.71 21.40
N ASP A 106 -5.67 -5.46 22.42
CA ASP A 106 -5.75 -4.29 23.29
C ASP A 106 -5.19 -3.00 22.66
N GLY A 107 -4.79 -3.05 21.38
CA GLY A 107 -4.23 -1.90 20.68
C GLY A 107 -2.76 -1.64 20.99
N THR A 108 -2.04 -2.61 21.57
CA THR A 108 -0.58 -2.53 21.72
C THR A 108 0.16 -3.34 20.65
N TRP A 109 1.38 -2.92 20.34
CA TRP A 109 2.30 -3.70 19.51
C TRP A 109 3.71 -3.71 20.11
N SER A 110 4.52 -4.71 19.75
CA SER A 110 5.94 -4.80 20.13
C SER A 110 6.76 -5.39 18.99
N MET A 111 8.01 -4.97 18.83
CA MET A 111 8.97 -5.68 17.97
C MET A 111 9.28 -7.06 18.57
N THR A 112 9.65 -8.01 17.72
CA THR A 112 10.13 -9.34 18.13
C THR A 112 11.66 -9.46 18.02
N PRO A 113 12.32 -10.21 18.92
CA PRO A 113 11.75 -10.91 20.08
C PRO A 113 11.22 -9.94 21.14
N VAL A 114 10.18 -10.36 21.88
CA VAL A 114 9.55 -9.53 22.91
C VAL A 114 10.36 -9.68 24.20
N GLU A 115 11.31 -8.78 24.41
CA GLU A 115 12.22 -8.75 25.55
C GLU A 115 12.13 -7.40 26.28
N PRO A 116 12.62 -7.29 27.53
CA PRO A 116 12.76 -6.00 28.20
C PRO A 116 13.54 -5.01 27.33
N GLY A 117 12.93 -3.85 27.04
CA GLY A 117 13.52 -2.83 26.17
C GLY A 117 13.17 -2.96 24.67
N ALA A 118 12.44 -4.01 24.26
CA ALA A 118 11.93 -4.09 22.89
C ALA A 118 11.03 -2.89 22.58
N THR A 119 11.25 -2.25 21.41
CA THR A 119 10.40 -1.14 20.95
C THR A 119 8.95 -1.61 20.89
N HIS A 120 8.07 -0.82 21.47
CA HIS A 120 6.65 -1.13 21.58
C HIS A 120 5.85 0.15 21.51
N GLY A 121 4.54 0.01 21.33
CA GLY A 121 3.69 1.16 21.12
C GLY A 121 2.22 0.85 21.09
N LYS A 122 1.46 1.83 20.61
CA LYS A 122 0.02 1.72 20.38
C LYS A 122 -0.28 1.66 18.90
N TRP A 123 -1.39 1.03 18.56
CA TRP A 123 -1.93 1.00 17.21
C TRP A 123 -3.46 1.00 17.21
N LYS A 124 -4.05 1.45 16.10
CA LYS A 124 -5.49 1.34 15.83
C LYS A 124 -5.78 1.43 14.33
N ILE A 125 -6.99 1.05 13.93
CA ILE A 125 -7.49 1.19 12.55
C ILE A 125 -8.84 1.93 12.57
N ALA A 126 -9.02 2.89 11.67
CA ALA A 126 -10.27 3.59 11.42
C ALA A 126 -10.48 3.81 9.92
N GLY A 127 -11.57 3.28 9.36
CA GLY A 127 -11.76 3.13 7.91
C GLY A 127 -10.59 2.38 7.27
N ASN A 128 -9.99 2.99 6.24
CA ASN A 128 -8.75 2.55 5.62
C ASN A 128 -7.49 3.20 6.21
N GLN A 129 -7.56 3.83 7.39
CA GLN A 129 -6.42 4.46 8.03
C GLN A 129 -5.87 3.55 9.13
N TYR A 130 -4.57 3.31 9.08
CA TYR A 130 -3.81 2.62 10.13
C TYR A 130 -3.01 3.66 10.90
N PHE A 131 -2.97 3.52 12.22
CA PHE A 131 -2.22 4.40 13.09
C PHE A 131 -1.30 3.55 13.96
N ASP A 132 -0.03 3.91 14.06
CA ASP A 132 0.87 3.37 15.07
C ASP A 132 1.91 4.38 15.55
N GLY A 133 2.49 4.11 16.72
CA GLY A 133 3.59 4.90 17.26
C GLY A 133 4.13 4.28 18.53
N ALA A 134 5.44 4.46 18.77
CA ALA A 134 6.11 4.01 19.99
C ALA A 134 5.97 4.99 21.18
N GLY A 135 5.20 6.07 21.01
CA GLY A 135 5.02 7.13 22.01
C GLY A 135 3.61 7.72 22.01
N ALA A 136 3.47 8.95 22.50
CA ALA A 136 2.18 9.64 22.58
C ALA A 136 1.59 9.95 21.19
N ASP A 137 2.45 10.23 20.22
CA ASP A 137 2.06 10.54 18.85
C ASP A 137 2.03 9.26 18.00
N MET A 138 0.91 9.07 17.30
CA MET A 138 0.76 8.02 16.30
C MET A 138 0.88 8.61 14.89
N THR A 139 1.69 7.98 14.06
CA THR A 139 1.75 8.25 12.63
C THR A 139 0.51 7.66 11.97
N LYS A 140 -0.05 8.42 11.02
CA LYS A 140 -1.18 7.98 10.21
C LYS A 140 -0.69 7.42 8.87
N TYR A 141 -1.17 6.24 8.53
CA TYR A 141 -0.93 5.57 7.27
C TYR A 141 -2.25 5.26 6.57
N THR A 142 -2.22 5.18 5.24
CA THR A 142 -3.32 4.65 4.43
C THR A 142 -3.07 3.18 4.10
N ILE A 143 -4.05 2.34 4.40
CA ILE A 143 -4.04 0.92 4.07
C ILE A 143 -4.26 0.76 2.57
N ILE A 144 -3.36 0.02 1.92
CA ILE A 144 -3.48 -0.41 0.52
C ILE A 144 -4.08 -1.82 0.48
N LEU A 145 -3.59 -2.73 1.32
CA LEU A 145 -4.12 -4.09 1.44
C LEU A 145 -3.98 -4.61 2.87
N LEU A 146 -5.03 -5.20 3.41
CA LEU A 146 -4.96 -5.99 4.65
C LEU A 146 -5.76 -7.28 4.48
N THR A 147 -5.07 -8.42 4.54
CA THR A 147 -5.62 -9.77 4.41
C THR A 147 -5.10 -10.66 5.54
N SER A 148 -5.45 -11.95 5.54
CA SER A 148 -4.89 -12.89 6.51
C SER A 148 -3.38 -13.13 6.35
N LYS A 149 -2.79 -12.77 5.20
CA LYS A 149 -1.38 -13.03 4.85
C LYS A 149 -0.55 -11.78 4.60
N ASN A 150 -1.17 -10.70 4.11
CA ASN A 150 -0.47 -9.49 3.64
C ASN A 150 -1.01 -8.27 4.35
N PHE A 151 -0.10 -7.39 4.76
CA PHE A 151 -0.40 -6.03 5.14
C PHE A 151 0.49 -5.07 4.33
N ILE A 152 -0.15 -4.18 3.57
CA ILE A 152 0.49 -3.19 2.71
C ILE A 152 -0.14 -1.84 3.04
N PHE A 153 0.69 -0.87 3.37
CA PHE A 153 0.25 0.45 3.80
C PHE A 153 1.27 1.51 3.41
N THR A 154 0.88 2.78 3.45
CA THR A 154 1.73 3.90 3.01
C THR A 154 1.52 5.14 3.86
N ASP A 155 2.58 5.92 4.05
CA ASP A 155 2.52 7.29 4.59
C ASP A 155 2.24 8.34 3.50
N GLY A 156 2.05 7.91 2.24
CA GLY A 156 1.88 8.73 1.05
C GLY A 156 3.14 8.82 0.18
N GLN A 157 4.32 8.54 0.75
CA GLN A 157 5.60 8.55 0.04
C GLN A 157 6.15 7.14 -0.13
N VAL A 158 6.24 6.38 0.97
CA VAL A 158 6.82 5.04 1.02
C VAL A 158 5.72 3.99 1.16
N VAL A 159 5.90 2.83 0.52
CA VAL A 159 5.02 1.67 0.70
C VAL A 159 5.71 0.65 1.61
N PHE A 160 5.02 0.30 2.69
CA PHE A 160 5.46 -0.67 3.69
C PHE A 160 4.78 -2.00 3.43
N PHE A 161 5.53 -3.08 3.68
CA PHE A 161 5.07 -4.45 3.45
C PHE A 161 5.35 -5.30 4.68
N GLU A 162 4.32 -6.01 5.13
CA GLU A 162 4.41 -7.02 6.15
C GLU A 162 3.67 -8.29 5.72
N LYS A 163 4.23 -9.43 6.13
CA LYS A 163 3.66 -10.76 5.92
C LYS A 163 3.27 -11.36 7.26
N ARG A 164 2.22 -12.17 7.27
CA ARG A 164 1.78 -12.86 8.48
C ARG A 164 2.79 -13.94 8.88
N GLY A 165 3.09 -14.01 10.17
CA GLY A 165 3.95 -15.05 10.76
C GLY A 165 5.43 -14.68 10.72
N ARG A 166 6.26 -15.59 11.24
CA ARG A 166 7.72 -15.54 11.13
C ARG A 166 8.13 -16.24 9.83
N GLU A 167 9.06 -15.64 9.08
CA GLU A 167 9.72 -16.34 7.96
C GLU A 167 10.55 -17.53 8.46
#